data_AF-A0A937V8E9-F1
#
_entry.id   AF-A0A937V8E9-F1
#
_cell.length_a   1.000
_cell.length_b   1.000
_cell.length_c   1.000
_cell.angle_alpha   90.00
_cell.angle_beta   90.00
_cell.angle_gamma   90.00
#
_symmetry.space_group_name_H-M   'P 1'
#
loop_
_entity.id
_entity.type
_entity.pdbx_description
1 polymer ?
#
loop_
_entity_poly.entity_id
_entity_poly.type
_entity_poly.pdbx_seq_one_letter_code
_entity_poly.pdbx_strand_id
1 'polypeptide(L)'
;MSGKRSASARPALRRAPPLILITACLAGCAALSPASPTPTSAPPPATIAPTETAVATSTPPPYTDATPPVVLDVPLPSPSPLPPTPSIGLPPERLSIYDPGPGSQALSPLLITGFGGPSWQGRVRLRLLGEEGDVLADRTTFLQAMPDLAGRIYSELEFSFGGVAQAARLEVRTFSPRDGVMDHLTTRSLVLLTRGTELLYPGLAGAEKIAIFSPRAGGLVRNGVITVRGGGWLDTPGPLVIEVLDRNGELVGSATTPLSTDRTGEVGSFEAQVSYSVPISQYGHVAVYERALDPPGILHYSSVEVYLQR
;
A
#
# COMPACT_ATOMS: atom_id res chain seq x y z
N MET A 1 -30.53 -53.91 -52.88
CA MET A 1 -29.84 -53.53 -54.14
C MET A 1 -29.00 -52.29 -53.83
N SER A 2 -27.69 -52.45 -53.54
CA SER A 2 -26.55 -52.36 -54.49
C SER A 2 -26.40 -50.93 -55.05
N GLY A 3 -25.27 -50.21 -54.96
CA GLY A 3 -23.90 -50.46 -54.49
C GLY A 3 -23.27 -49.13 -54.01
N LYS A 4 -22.25 -49.10 -53.13
CA LYS A 4 -20.83 -49.51 -53.24
C LYS A 4 -20.01 -48.69 -54.27
N ARG A 5 -18.90 -48.13 -53.76
CA ARG A 5 -17.68 -47.51 -54.37
C ARG A 5 -17.58 -46.01 -54.04
N SER A 6 -16.44 -45.42 -53.69
CA SER A 6 -15.05 -45.90 -53.63
C SER A 6 -14.25 -45.06 -52.64
N ALA A 7 -13.33 -45.71 -51.94
CA ALA A 7 -12.22 -45.08 -51.25
C ALA A 7 -11.23 -44.45 -52.26
N SER A 8 -10.52 -43.41 -51.82
CA SER A 8 -9.16 -43.13 -52.29
C SER A 8 -8.38 -42.49 -51.15
N ALA A 9 -7.16 -42.99 -50.96
CA ALA A 9 -6.30 -42.75 -49.82
C ALA A 9 -4.98 -42.11 -50.28
N ARG A 10 -4.38 -41.35 -49.36
CA ARG A 10 -2.95 -40.95 -49.27
C ARG A 10 -2.48 -39.82 -50.21
N PRO A 11 -1.37 -39.09 -49.89
CA PRO A 11 -0.38 -39.35 -48.83
C PRO A 11 -0.02 -38.18 -47.90
N ALA A 12 0.72 -38.55 -46.86
CA ALA A 12 1.38 -37.72 -45.88
C ALA A 12 2.46 -36.79 -46.47
N LEU A 13 2.60 -35.59 -45.91
CA LEU A 13 3.81 -34.79 -46.05
C LEU A 13 4.32 -34.40 -44.66
N ARG A 14 5.30 -35.17 -44.20
CA ARG A 14 6.21 -34.81 -43.09
C ARG A 14 7.00 -33.58 -43.50
N ARG A 15 7.00 -32.53 -42.69
CA ARG A 15 8.04 -31.48 -42.71
C ARG A 15 8.36 -31.01 -41.30
N ALA A 16 9.53 -31.42 -40.84
CA ALA A 16 10.36 -30.80 -39.81
C ALA A 16 11.82 -31.16 -40.15
N PRO A 17 12.84 -30.46 -39.66
CA PRO A 17 13.00 -29.05 -39.30
C PRO A 17 14.18 -28.42 -40.10
N PRO A 18 14.65 -27.20 -39.78
CA PRO A 18 16.09 -27.01 -39.80
C PRO A 18 16.63 -26.50 -38.45
N LEU A 19 17.50 -27.36 -37.91
CA LEU A 19 18.51 -27.14 -36.89
C LEU A 19 19.51 -26.09 -37.41
N ILE A 20 19.63 -24.93 -36.76
CA ILE A 20 20.72 -23.98 -37.01
C ILE A 20 21.73 -24.12 -35.87
N LEU A 21 22.79 -24.88 -36.16
CA LEU A 21 24.08 -24.87 -35.47
C LEU A 21 24.82 -23.59 -35.88
N ILE A 22 25.25 -22.76 -34.92
CA ILE A 22 26.33 -21.81 -35.16
C ILE A 22 27.45 -22.02 -34.14
N THR A 23 28.61 -22.20 -34.73
CA THR A 23 29.90 -22.69 -34.26
C THR A 23 30.63 -21.71 -33.34
N ALA A 24 31.35 -22.27 -32.38
CA ALA A 24 32.30 -21.61 -31.50
C ALA A 24 33.57 -21.11 -32.22
N CYS A 25 34.10 -19.97 -31.79
CA CYS A 25 35.48 -19.54 -32.06
C CYS A 25 36.27 -19.52 -30.74
N LEU A 26 37.26 -20.41 -30.64
CA LEU A 26 38.34 -20.44 -29.67
C LEU A 26 39.63 -20.00 -30.38
N ALA A 27 40.35 -19.01 -29.85
CA ALA A 27 41.82 -18.91 -29.89
C ALA A 27 42.30 -17.57 -29.30
N GLY A 28 43.28 -17.61 -28.39
CA GLY A 28 44.07 -16.42 -28.02
C GLY A 28 44.80 -16.50 -26.68
N CYS A 29 45.85 -17.32 -26.59
CA CYS A 29 46.78 -17.39 -25.46
C CYS A 29 47.60 -16.09 -25.27
N ALA A 30 47.80 -15.68 -24.01
CA ALA A 30 49.10 -15.22 -23.51
C ALA A 30 49.13 -15.34 -21.98
N ALA A 31 50.03 -16.18 -21.47
CA ALA A 31 50.43 -16.23 -20.07
C ALA A 31 51.55 -15.20 -19.81
N LEU A 32 51.57 -14.53 -18.65
CA LEU A 32 52.78 -14.00 -18.01
C LEU A 32 52.53 -13.70 -16.51
N SER A 33 53.22 -14.49 -15.68
CA SER A 33 53.71 -14.37 -14.29
C SER A 33 53.09 -13.46 -13.20
N PRO A 34 53.18 -13.91 -11.93
CA PRO A 34 52.81 -13.14 -10.74
C PRO A 34 53.93 -12.19 -10.28
N ALA A 35 53.57 -10.97 -9.91
CA ALA A 35 54.44 -10.06 -9.17
C ALA A 35 53.84 -9.83 -7.78
N SER A 36 54.56 -10.28 -6.76
CA SER A 36 54.30 -10.01 -5.35
C SER A 36 55.20 -8.86 -4.90
N PRO A 37 54.65 -7.75 -4.38
CA PRO A 37 55.43 -6.80 -3.60
C PRO A 37 55.05 -6.87 -2.10
N THR A 38 56.04 -7.28 -1.32
CA THR A 38 56.49 -6.87 0.02
C THR A 38 55.52 -6.09 0.95
N PRO A 39 55.43 -6.47 2.24
CA PRO A 39 54.65 -5.73 3.25
C PRO A 39 55.27 -4.38 3.59
N THR A 40 54.46 -3.31 3.50
CA THR A 40 54.83 -1.95 3.94
C THR A 40 54.34 -1.73 5.37
N SER A 41 55.22 -1.13 6.17
CA SER A 41 55.17 -0.97 7.62
C SER A 41 53.99 -0.15 8.15
N ALA A 42 53.54 -0.55 9.34
CA ALA A 42 52.62 0.16 10.22
C ALA A 42 53.04 1.61 10.53
N PRO A 43 52.09 2.56 10.64
CA PRO A 43 52.33 3.88 11.22
C PRO A 43 52.38 3.83 12.77
N PRO A 44 53.20 4.68 13.42
CA PRO A 44 53.30 4.79 14.87
C PRO A 44 52.07 5.47 15.52
N PRO A 45 51.86 5.30 16.84
CA PRO A 45 50.71 5.85 17.55
C PRO A 45 50.86 7.36 17.78
N ALA A 46 49.79 8.12 17.48
CA ALA A 46 49.69 9.53 17.83
C ALA A 46 49.24 9.69 19.29
N THR A 47 50.18 10.07 20.16
CA THR A 47 49.90 10.59 21.50
C THR A 47 49.43 12.03 21.36
N ILE A 48 48.17 12.31 21.70
CA ILE A 48 47.64 13.67 21.82
C ILE A 48 47.53 13.98 23.31
N ALA A 49 48.46 14.79 23.82
CA ALA A 49 48.38 15.37 25.15
C ALA A 49 47.48 16.63 25.09
N PRO A 50 46.54 16.82 26.02
CA PRO A 50 45.77 18.07 26.09
C PRO A 50 46.63 19.18 26.72
N THR A 51 46.90 20.23 25.92
CA THR A 51 47.40 21.51 26.42
C THR A 51 46.21 22.31 26.96
N GLU A 52 46.05 22.35 28.28
CA GLU A 52 45.13 23.27 28.94
C GLU A 52 45.64 24.71 28.80
N THR A 53 45.00 25.50 27.94
CA THR A 53 45.18 26.94 27.91
C THR A 53 44.09 27.59 28.76
N ALA A 54 44.46 28.07 29.93
CA ALA A 54 43.59 28.85 30.80
C ALA A 54 43.27 30.21 30.13
N VAL A 55 42.00 30.44 29.83
CA VAL A 55 41.49 31.75 29.42
C VAL A 55 40.76 32.37 30.61
N ALA A 56 41.24 33.55 31.02
CA ALA A 56 40.73 34.32 32.15
C ALA A 56 39.24 34.68 31.98
N THR A 57 38.46 34.43 33.02
CA THR A 57 37.04 34.83 33.12
C THR A 57 36.96 36.32 33.48
N SER A 58 36.40 37.14 32.60
CA SER A 58 36.06 38.53 32.91
C SER A 58 34.69 38.60 33.58
N THR A 59 34.64 39.13 34.80
CA THR A 59 33.41 39.37 35.55
C THR A 59 32.72 40.64 35.04
N PRO A 60 31.43 40.61 34.61
CA PRO A 60 30.70 41.82 34.27
C PRO A 60 30.30 42.62 35.53
N PRO A 61 30.24 43.96 35.47
CA PRO A 61 29.87 44.80 36.62
C PRO A 61 28.37 44.65 36.99
N PRO A 62 28.00 44.93 38.25
CA PRO A 62 26.63 44.78 38.73
C PRO A 62 25.70 45.82 38.09
N TYR A 63 24.57 45.35 37.55
CA TYR A 63 23.48 46.22 37.10
C TYR A 63 22.58 46.57 38.30
N THR A 64 22.54 47.86 38.66
CA THR A 64 21.53 48.45 39.52
C THR A 64 20.69 49.43 38.70
N ASP A 65 19.49 49.03 38.29
CA ASP A 65 18.31 49.92 38.28
C ASP A 65 17.04 49.08 38.09
N ALA A 66 16.07 49.24 38.99
CA ALA A 66 14.82 48.49 38.96
C ALA A 66 13.71 49.35 38.36
N THR A 67 13.48 49.21 37.05
CA THR A 67 12.31 49.79 36.38
C THR A 67 11.05 48.98 36.78
N PRO A 68 9.97 49.61 37.28
CA PRO A 68 8.77 48.89 37.67
C PRO A 68 8.07 48.29 36.42
N PRO A 69 7.57 47.04 36.48
CA PRO A 69 6.88 46.43 35.35
C PRO A 69 5.51 47.09 35.15
N VAL A 70 5.26 47.58 33.93
CA VAL A 70 3.92 47.99 33.48
C VAL A 70 3.11 46.73 33.17
N VAL A 71 2.04 46.48 33.92
CA VAL A 71 1.10 45.39 33.65
C VAL A 71 0.08 45.87 32.61
N LEU A 72 0.18 45.37 31.38
CA LEU A 72 -0.84 45.53 30.35
C LEU A 72 -1.86 44.40 30.50
N ASP A 73 -3.05 44.70 31.03
CA ASP A 73 -4.16 43.76 31.07
C ASP A 73 -4.79 43.70 29.67
N VAL A 74 -4.43 42.68 28.89
CA VAL A 74 -4.98 42.45 27.54
C VAL A 74 -6.24 41.60 27.71
N PRO A 75 -7.43 42.08 27.29
CA PRO A 75 -8.64 41.28 27.36
C PRO A 75 -8.46 39.99 26.57
N LEU A 76 -8.62 38.83 27.21
CA LEU A 76 -8.61 37.55 26.51
C LEU A 76 -9.78 37.52 25.49
N PRO A 77 -9.54 37.16 24.23
CA PRO A 77 -10.62 36.96 23.28
C PRO A 77 -11.57 35.87 23.79
N SER A 78 -12.87 36.17 23.80
CA SER A 78 -13.92 35.20 24.15
C SER A 78 -13.81 33.97 23.23
N PRO A 79 -13.90 32.72 23.74
CA PRO A 79 -13.88 31.55 22.88
C PRO A 79 -15.09 31.58 21.95
N SER A 80 -14.81 31.75 20.65
CA SER A 80 -15.82 31.54 19.60
C SER A 80 -16.31 30.09 19.71
N PRO A 81 -17.64 29.83 19.68
CA PRO A 81 -18.13 28.46 19.60
C PRO A 81 -17.56 27.81 18.34
N LEU A 82 -16.90 26.66 18.50
CA LEU A 82 -16.48 25.87 17.34
C LEU A 82 -17.76 25.47 16.57
N PRO A 83 -17.77 25.59 15.23
CA PRO A 83 -18.84 25.00 14.43
C PRO A 83 -18.93 23.51 14.76
N PRO A 84 -20.14 22.93 14.86
CA PRO A 84 -20.27 21.50 15.10
C PRO A 84 -19.60 20.74 13.95
N THR A 85 -18.51 20.03 14.24
CA THR A 85 -17.92 19.10 13.29
C THR A 85 -18.99 18.07 12.94
N PRO A 86 -19.36 17.88 11.67
CA PRO A 86 -20.29 16.81 11.31
C PRO A 86 -19.68 15.48 11.75
N SER A 87 -20.29 14.83 12.75
CA SER A 87 -19.90 13.48 13.16
C SER A 87 -20.44 12.52 12.11
N ILE A 88 -19.61 12.24 11.10
CA ILE A 88 -19.89 11.17 10.14
C ILE A 88 -19.67 9.85 10.87
N GLY A 89 -20.76 9.11 11.10
CA GLY A 89 -20.69 7.75 11.63
C GLY A 89 -20.11 6.80 10.58
N LEU A 90 -18.84 6.46 10.71
CA LEU A 90 -18.17 5.50 9.83
C LEU A 90 -18.45 4.06 10.32
N PRO A 91 -18.74 3.11 9.41
CA PRO A 91 -18.94 1.71 9.77
C PRO A 91 -17.63 1.09 10.29
N PRO A 92 -17.68 -0.08 10.94
CA PRO A 92 -16.46 -0.83 11.27
C PRO A 92 -15.71 -1.26 10.01
N GLU A 93 -14.38 -1.35 10.11
CA GLU A 93 -13.51 -1.74 9.00
C GLU A 93 -13.82 -3.17 8.49
N ARG A 94 -13.91 -3.36 7.18
CA ARG A 94 -14.18 -4.66 6.54
C ARG A 94 -12.94 -5.55 6.42
N LEU A 95 -11.76 -4.96 6.53
CA LEU A 95 -10.47 -5.63 6.43
C LEU A 95 -9.45 -4.96 7.36
N SER A 96 -9.10 -5.61 8.46
CA SER A 96 -8.19 -5.07 9.48
C SER A 96 -6.92 -5.92 9.60
N ILE A 97 -5.79 -5.24 9.81
CA ILE A 97 -4.51 -5.85 10.19
C ILE A 97 -4.32 -5.63 11.69
N TYR A 98 -4.17 -6.73 12.44
CA TYR A 98 -3.89 -6.70 13.87
C TYR A 98 -2.38 -6.74 14.10
N ASP A 99 -1.70 -7.80 13.69
CA ASP A 99 -0.25 -7.88 13.77
C ASP A 99 0.34 -7.92 12.36
N PRO A 100 1.38 -7.13 12.04
CA PRO A 100 1.92 -6.04 12.83
C PRO A 100 1.05 -4.77 12.76
N GLY A 101 0.98 -4.04 13.86
CA GLY A 101 0.39 -2.71 13.97
C GLY A 101 1.32 -1.58 13.51
N PRO A 102 0.82 -0.34 13.45
CA PRO A 102 1.59 0.82 12.99
C PRO A 102 2.89 1.04 13.77
N GLY A 103 3.99 1.35 13.05
CA GLY A 103 5.28 1.68 13.67
C GLY A 103 6.08 0.47 14.15
N SER A 104 5.61 -0.75 13.86
CA SER A 104 6.34 -1.98 14.21
C SER A 104 7.64 -2.12 13.42
N GLN A 105 8.64 -2.70 14.08
CA GLN A 105 9.92 -3.10 13.51
C GLN A 105 9.97 -4.63 13.46
N ALA A 106 10.06 -5.20 12.26
CA ALA A 106 9.86 -6.63 12.04
C ALA A 106 11.11 -7.34 11.51
N LEU A 107 11.32 -8.58 11.95
CA LEU A 107 12.31 -9.51 11.38
C LEU A 107 11.61 -10.54 10.47
N SER A 108 12.39 -11.23 9.63
CA SER A 108 11.89 -12.32 8.79
C SER A 108 11.96 -13.64 9.58
N PRO A 109 10.91 -14.49 9.57
CA PRO A 109 9.61 -14.29 8.92
C PRO A 109 8.67 -13.36 9.70
N LEU A 110 7.90 -12.52 8.99
CA LEU A 110 6.89 -11.65 9.59
C LEU A 110 5.56 -12.40 9.77
N LEU A 111 5.08 -12.51 11.01
CA LEU A 111 3.73 -13.00 11.29
C LEU A 111 2.69 -11.90 11.02
N ILE A 112 1.69 -12.23 10.20
CA ILE A 112 0.57 -11.36 9.85
C ILE A 112 -0.72 -11.97 10.39
N THR A 113 -1.41 -11.22 11.24
CA THR A 113 -2.73 -11.56 11.77
C THR A 113 -3.74 -10.46 11.43
N GLY A 114 -4.99 -10.84 11.27
CA GLY A 114 -6.04 -9.87 10.93
C GLY A 114 -7.41 -10.50 10.83
N PHE A 115 -8.36 -9.71 10.34
CA PHE A 115 -9.72 -10.15 10.07
C PHE A 115 -10.23 -9.46 8.81
N GLY A 116 -10.99 -10.17 7.99
CA GLY A 116 -11.69 -9.54 6.89
C GLY A 116 -12.42 -10.50 5.99
N GLY A 117 -12.95 -9.97 4.90
CA GLY A 117 -13.74 -10.71 3.91
C GLY A 117 -15.25 -10.45 4.05
N PRO A 118 -16.10 -11.27 3.40
CA PRO A 118 -15.75 -12.45 2.59
C PRO A 118 -14.88 -12.11 1.38
N SER A 119 -14.19 -13.11 0.84
CA SER A 119 -13.29 -12.93 -0.31
C SER A 119 -13.44 -14.05 -1.33
N TRP A 120 -13.13 -13.79 -2.59
CA TRP A 120 -13.16 -14.77 -3.69
C TRP A 120 -12.40 -16.05 -3.31
N GLN A 121 -13.12 -17.19 -3.30
CA GLN A 121 -12.59 -18.49 -2.90
C GLN A 121 -11.92 -18.51 -1.51
N GLY A 122 -12.31 -17.59 -0.62
CA GLY A 122 -11.70 -17.40 0.70
C GLY A 122 -10.25 -16.93 0.66
N ARG A 123 -9.74 -16.43 -0.48
CA ARG A 123 -8.33 -16.04 -0.64
C ARG A 123 -8.07 -14.60 -0.23
N VAL A 124 -6.93 -14.35 0.40
CA VAL A 124 -6.42 -13.02 0.73
C VAL A 124 -5.01 -12.90 0.18
N ARG A 125 -4.69 -11.76 -0.45
CA ARG A 125 -3.34 -11.50 -0.94
C ARG A 125 -2.61 -10.57 0.00
N LEU A 126 -1.41 -10.97 0.40
CA LEU A 126 -0.49 -10.25 1.26
C LEU A 126 0.71 -9.85 0.39
N ARG A 127 1.05 -8.58 0.38
CA ARG A 127 2.21 -8.08 -0.36
C ARG A 127 3.01 -7.16 0.54
N LEU A 128 4.33 -7.35 0.57
CA LEU A 128 5.25 -6.48 1.28
C LEU A 128 6.05 -5.70 0.26
N LEU A 129 5.89 -4.38 0.28
CA LEU A 129 6.61 -3.45 -0.59
C LEU A 129 7.79 -2.85 0.17
N GLY A 130 8.94 -2.78 -0.49
CA GLY A 130 10.11 -2.05 0.02
C GLY A 130 10.00 -0.55 -0.16
N GLU A 131 11.00 0.17 0.33
CA GLU A 131 11.09 1.63 0.25
C GLU A 131 11.04 2.15 -1.20
N GLU A 132 11.63 1.41 -2.14
CA GLU A 132 11.65 1.74 -3.56
C GLU A 132 10.37 1.30 -4.30
N GLY A 133 9.41 0.69 -3.60
CA GLY A 133 8.17 0.15 -4.18
C GLY A 133 8.35 -1.22 -4.85
N ASP A 134 9.53 -1.82 -4.74
CA ASP A 134 9.80 -3.19 -5.15
C ASP A 134 9.04 -4.19 -4.24
N VAL A 135 8.82 -5.40 -4.76
CA VAL A 135 8.09 -6.44 -4.03
C VAL A 135 9.07 -7.34 -3.31
N LEU A 136 9.11 -7.19 -1.99
CA LEU A 136 9.97 -8.01 -1.13
C LEU A 136 9.35 -9.40 -0.88
N ALA A 137 8.02 -9.46 -0.80
CA ALA A 137 7.28 -10.69 -0.63
C ALA A 137 5.85 -10.56 -1.17
N ASP A 138 5.31 -11.65 -1.70
CA ASP A 138 3.94 -11.75 -2.20
C ASP A 138 3.41 -13.16 -1.91
N ARG A 139 2.34 -13.24 -1.12
CA ARG A 139 1.75 -14.50 -0.69
C ARG A 139 0.23 -14.42 -0.76
N THR A 140 -0.37 -15.48 -1.27
CA THR A 140 -1.81 -15.71 -1.12
C THR A 140 -2.04 -16.68 0.04
N THR A 141 -2.91 -16.31 0.97
CA THR A 141 -3.37 -17.15 2.09
C THR A 141 -4.90 -17.31 2.05
N PHE A 142 -5.45 -18.09 2.97
CA PHE A 142 -6.88 -18.32 3.09
C PHE A 142 -7.45 -17.73 4.38
N LEU A 143 -8.66 -17.20 4.30
CA LEU A 143 -9.47 -16.84 5.46
C LEU A 143 -9.82 -18.09 6.25
N GLN A 144 -9.62 -18.04 7.56
CA GLN A 144 -10.10 -19.07 8.48
C GLN A 144 -11.58 -18.82 8.78
N ALA A 145 -12.44 -19.16 7.82
CA ALA A 145 -13.89 -19.07 7.91
C ALA A 145 -14.56 -20.09 6.99
N MET A 146 -15.87 -20.26 7.17
CA MET A 146 -16.69 -20.96 6.17
C MET A 146 -16.71 -20.16 4.86
N PRO A 147 -16.95 -20.81 3.71
CA PRO A 147 -17.11 -20.11 2.43
C PRO A 147 -18.10 -18.94 2.54
N ASP A 148 -17.77 -17.84 1.87
CA ASP A 148 -18.58 -16.62 1.81
C ASP A 148 -18.79 -15.89 3.16
N LEU A 149 -18.00 -16.22 4.19
CA LEU A 149 -17.95 -15.46 5.44
C LEU A 149 -16.61 -14.73 5.61
N ALA A 150 -16.67 -13.63 6.36
CA ALA A 150 -15.47 -12.97 6.88
C ALA A 150 -14.77 -13.88 7.91
N GLY A 151 -13.45 -13.84 7.93
CA GLY A 151 -12.64 -14.76 8.73
C GLY A 151 -11.33 -14.16 9.20
N ARG A 152 -10.63 -14.93 10.04
CA ARG A 152 -9.30 -14.56 10.50
C ARG A 152 -8.29 -14.74 9.38
N ILE A 153 -7.33 -13.82 9.33
CA ILE A 153 -6.14 -13.90 8.50
C ILE A 153 -5.01 -14.36 9.42
N TYR A 154 -4.27 -15.39 9.02
CA TYR A 154 -3.08 -15.87 9.71
C TYR A 154 -2.09 -16.35 8.66
N SER A 155 -0.94 -15.70 8.56
CA SER A 155 0.11 -16.09 7.62
C SER A 155 1.47 -15.57 8.09
N GLU A 156 2.51 -16.35 7.86
CA GLU A 156 3.88 -15.86 7.91
C GLU A 156 4.30 -15.37 6.53
N LEU A 157 5.18 -14.39 6.46
CA LEU A 157 5.71 -13.83 5.23
C LEU A 157 7.23 -13.73 5.33
N GLU A 158 7.92 -14.53 4.54
CA GLU A 158 9.37 -14.48 4.42
C GLU A 158 9.78 -13.34 3.48
N PHE A 159 10.78 -12.57 3.89
CA PHE A 159 11.36 -11.51 3.07
C PHE A 159 12.87 -11.42 3.27
N SER A 160 13.55 -10.78 2.32
CA SER A 160 14.98 -10.47 2.38
C SER A 160 15.28 -9.20 1.59
N PHE A 161 16.27 -8.43 2.04
CA PHE A 161 16.73 -7.22 1.37
C PHE A 161 18.21 -6.96 1.67
N GLY A 162 18.88 -6.13 0.88
CA GLY A 162 20.33 -5.93 0.95
C GLY A 162 20.84 -5.04 2.11
N GLY A 163 19.94 -4.31 2.77
CA GLY A 163 20.27 -3.34 3.82
C GLY A 163 20.26 -3.89 5.25
N VAL A 164 20.48 -3.01 6.23
CA VAL A 164 20.34 -3.35 7.67
C VAL A 164 18.90 -3.15 8.14
N ALA A 165 18.29 -2.06 7.68
CA ALA A 165 16.90 -1.71 7.90
C ALA A 165 16.35 -1.00 6.65
N GLN A 166 15.05 -1.09 6.42
CA GLN A 166 14.37 -0.30 5.39
C GLN A 166 12.91 -0.03 5.77
N ALA A 167 12.34 1.06 5.26
CA ALA A 167 10.90 1.27 5.33
C ALA A 167 10.18 0.25 4.43
N ALA A 168 8.98 -0.16 4.84
CA ALA A 168 8.16 -1.05 4.04
C ALA A 168 6.67 -0.78 4.24
N ARG A 169 5.88 -1.16 3.25
CA ARG A 169 4.41 -1.14 3.30
C ARG A 169 3.86 -2.54 3.14
N LEU A 170 3.21 -3.05 4.18
CA LEU A 170 2.40 -4.25 4.11
C LEU A 170 1.04 -3.88 3.50
N GLU A 171 0.64 -4.60 2.46
CA GLU A 171 -0.67 -4.51 1.84
C GLU A 171 -1.43 -5.82 2.03
N VAL A 172 -2.69 -5.71 2.46
CA VAL A 172 -3.61 -6.84 2.55
C VAL A 172 -4.81 -6.55 1.67
N ARG A 173 -5.15 -7.49 0.79
CA ARG A 173 -6.20 -7.33 -0.22
C ARG A 173 -7.20 -8.47 -0.18
N THR A 174 -8.47 -8.12 -0.33
CA THR A 174 -9.58 -9.06 -0.53
C THR A 174 -10.26 -8.80 -1.87
N PHE A 175 -11.01 -9.79 -2.34
CA PHE A 175 -11.59 -9.81 -3.68
C PHE A 175 -13.07 -10.13 -3.61
N SER A 176 -13.87 -9.51 -4.48
CA SER A 176 -15.30 -9.71 -4.60
C SER A 176 -15.64 -11.19 -4.76
N PRO A 177 -16.51 -11.77 -3.90
CA PRO A 177 -16.97 -13.15 -4.05
C PRO A 177 -17.73 -13.43 -5.36
N ARG A 178 -18.16 -12.40 -6.11
CA ARG A 178 -18.88 -12.58 -7.38
C ARG A 178 -17.95 -12.83 -8.57
N ASP A 179 -16.91 -12.03 -8.70
CA ASP A 179 -16.11 -11.92 -9.94
C ASP A 179 -14.59 -11.87 -9.70
N GLY A 180 -14.15 -11.81 -8.45
CA GLY A 180 -12.73 -11.77 -8.10
C GLY A 180 -12.05 -10.41 -8.31
N VAL A 181 -12.81 -9.34 -8.62
CA VAL A 181 -12.28 -7.97 -8.67
C VAL A 181 -11.89 -7.53 -7.24
N MET A 182 -10.92 -6.63 -7.10
CA MET A 182 -10.49 -6.14 -5.78
C MET A 182 -11.67 -5.48 -5.04
N ASP A 183 -11.91 -5.89 -3.79
CA ASP A 183 -13.02 -5.38 -2.97
C ASP A 183 -12.52 -4.42 -1.89
N HIS A 184 -11.52 -4.84 -1.09
CA HIS A 184 -10.90 -4.01 -0.07
C HIS A 184 -9.37 -4.14 -0.08
N LEU A 185 -8.68 -3.05 0.23
CA LEU A 185 -7.24 -3.00 0.50
C LEU A 185 -7.00 -2.11 1.72
N THR A 186 -6.23 -2.62 2.67
CA THR A 186 -5.71 -1.87 3.82
C THR A 186 -4.20 -2.01 3.87
N THR A 187 -3.51 -1.00 4.41
CA THR A 187 -2.04 -1.00 4.50
C THR A 187 -1.51 -0.69 5.88
N ARG A 188 -0.28 -1.14 6.14
CA ARG A 188 0.50 -0.81 7.33
C ARG A 188 1.93 -0.46 6.97
N SER A 189 2.40 0.66 7.50
CA SER A 189 3.80 1.08 7.41
C SER A 189 4.61 0.40 8.50
N LEU A 190 5.74 -0.18 8.12
CA LEU A 190 6.63 -0.98 8.95
C LEU A 190 8.08 -0.57 8.70
N VAL A 191 8.95 -0.91 9.65
CA VAL A 191 10.40 -0.94 9.43
C VAL A 191 10.84 -2.39 9.41
N LEU A 192 11.47 -2.83 8.33
CA LEU A 192 12.03 -4.18 8.25
C LEU A 192 13.47 -4.16 8.71
N LEU A 193 13.88 -5.18 9.45
CA LEU A 193 15.24 -5.37 9.94
C LEU A 193 15.82 -6.65 9.34
N THR A 194 17.12 -6.69 9.06
CA THR A 194 17.83 -7.95 8.77
C THR A 194 18.42 -8.60 10.02
N ARG A 195 18.64 -7.81 11.08
CA ARG A 195 19.15 -8.25 12.38
C ARG A 195 18.78 -7.26 13.47
N GLY A 196 18.82 -7.70 14.73
CA GLY A 196 18.59 -6.85 15.89
C GLY A 196 17.46 -7.36 16.76
N THR A 197 16.75 -6.45 17.41
CA THR A 197 15.60 -6.78 18.26
C THR A 197 14.33 -6.37 17.54
N GLU A 198 13.38 -7.29 17.45
CA GLU A 198 12.06 -7.01 16.92
C GLU A 198 11.23 -6.19 17.91
N LEU A 199 10.43 -5.25 17.40
CA LEU A 199 9.51 -4.45 18.20
C LEU A 199 8.16 -4.39 17.51
N LEU A 200 7.28 -5.34 17.82
CA LEU A 200 5.94 -5.42 17.26
C LEU A 200 4.93 -4.73 18.17
N TYR A 201 4.13 -3.85 17.59
CA TYR A 201 2.97 -3.26 18.23
C TYR A 201 1.70 -3.90 17.68
N PRO A 202 0.70 -4.21 18.51
CA PRO A 202 -0.58 -4.66 18.01
C PRO A 202 -1.36 -3.49 17.40
N GLY A 203 -2.05 -3.77 16.30
CA GLY A 203 -3.05 -2.94 15.67
C GLY A 203 -4.44 -3.21 16.23
N LEU A 204 -5.32 -2.23 16.11
CA LEU A 204 -6.71 -2.33 16.54
C LEU A 204 -7.64 -2.22 15.32
N ALA A 205 -8.72 -3.00 15.32
CA ALA A 205 -9.82 -2.75 14.41
C ALA A 205 -10.47 -1.41 14.78
N GLY A 206 -10.74 -0.60 13.76
CA GLY A 206 -11.37 0.70 13.91
C GLY A 206 -12.55 0.87 12.98
N ALA A 207 -12.88 2.14 12.73
CA ALA A 207 -13.78 2.49 11.65
C ALA A 207 -13.12 2.24 10.29
N GLU A 208 -13.94 2.02 9.27
CA GLU A 208 -13.53 1.98 7.88
C GLU A 208 -12.97 3.36 7.49
N LYS A 209 -11.73 3.37 7.02
CA LYS A 209 -11.02 4.61 6.68
C LYS A 209 -11.66 5.33 5.50
N ILE A 210 -12.21 4.60 4.52
CA ILE A 210 -12.98 5.16 3.40
C ILE A 210 -14.27 4.36 3.27
N ALA A 211 -15.39 4.95 3.66
CA ALA A 211 -16.69 4.31 3.58
C ALA A 211 -17.54 4.90 2.44
N ILE A 212 -18.08 4.02 1.61
CA ILE A 212 -19.02 4.38 0.54
C ILE A 212 -20.46 4.22 1.07
N PHE A 213 -21.21 5.33 1.12
CA PHE A 213 -22.61 5.36 1.57
C PHE A 213 -23.60 5.27 0.42
N SER A 214 -23.25 5.88 -0.71
CA SER A 214 -23.97 5.77 -1.99
C SER A 214 -22.94 5.57 -3.09
N PRO A 215 -23.16 4.65 -4.04
CA PRO A 215 -24.30 3.73 -4.12
C PRO A 215 -24.29 2.69 -2.99
N ARG A 216 -25.45 2.08 -2.73
CA ARG A 216 -25.53 0.87 -1.88
C ARG A 216 -25.13 -0.35 -2.70
N ALA A 217 -24.61 -1.38 -2.04
CA ALA A 217 -24.28 -2.66 -2.68
C ALA A 217 -25.50 -3.23 -3.44
N GLY A 218 -25.31 -3.67 -4.68
CA GLY A 218 -26.36 -4.12 -5.59
C GLY A 218 -27.25 -3.00 -6.16
N GLY A 219 -26.93 -1.73 -5.86
CA GLY A 219 -27.70 -0.58 -6.30
C GLY A 219 -27.74 -0.45 -7.83
N LEU A 220 -28.89 -0.05 -8.36
CA LEU A 220 -29.09 0.17 -9.78
C LEU A 220 -28.66 1.58 -10.18
N VAL A 221 -27.73 1.67 -11.13
CA VAL A 221 -27.23 2.92 -11.70
C VAL A 221 -27.74 3.06 -13.13
N ARG A 222 -28.23 4.25 -13.50
CA ARG A 222 -28.83 4.53 -14.82
C ARG A 222 -28.27 5.81 -15.42
N ASN A 223 -28.49 5.99 -16.72
CA ASN A 223 -28.18 7.21 -17.47
C ASN A 223 -26.68 7.54 -17.60
N GLY A 224 -25.80 6.55 -17.43
CA GLY A 224 -24.36 6.72 -17.63
C GLY A 224 -23.66 7.63 -16.61
N VAL A 225 -24.32 7.97 -15.50
CA VAL A 225 -23.73 8.79 -14.41
C VAL A 225 -24.07 8.17 -13.06
N ILE A 226 -23.08 8.07 -12.19
CA ILE A 226 -23.25 7.63 -10.81
C ILE A 226 -22.89 8.74 -9.83
N THR A 227 -23.73 8.97 -8.83
CA THR A 227 -23.40 9.84 -7.68
C THR A 227 -22.83 8.99 -6.55
N VAL A 228 -21.55 9.22 -6.25
CA VAL A 228 -20.84 8.54 -5.17
C VAL A 228 -20.75 9.48 -3.97
N ARG A 229 -21.18 9.01 -2.80
CA ARG A 229 -21.14 9.75 -1.53
C ARG A 229 -20.56 8.85 -0.46
N GLY A 230 -19.76 9.43 0.41
CA GLY A 230 -19.15 8.70 1.50
C GLY A 230 -18.49 9.60 2.51
N GLY A 231 -17.69 8.99 3.37
CA GLY A 231 -16.83 9.69 4.30
C GLY A 231 -15.64 8.86 4.70
N GLY A 232 -14.67 9.49 5.34
CA GLY A 232 -13.41 8.87 5.69
C GLY A 232 -12.38 9.87 6.16
N TRP A 233 -11.13 9.42 6.26
CA TRP A 233 -9.96 10.26 6.48
C TRP A 233 -8.79 9.76 5.61
N LEU A 234 -7.85 10.66 5.31
CA LEU A 234 -6.67 10.35 4.48
C LEU A 234 -5.40 10.33 5.34
N ASP A 235 -4.40 9.56 4.93
CA ASP A 235 -3.06 9.56 5.54
C ASP A 235 -2.09 10.51 4.81
N THR A 236 -2.45 10.89 3.58
CA THR A 236 -1.69 11.78 2.71
C THR A 236 -2.59 12.91 2.19
N PRO A 237 -2.02 14.10 1.94
CA PRO A 237 -2.76 15.19 1.34
C PRO A 237 -3.07 14.86 -0.13
N GLY A 238 -4.32 15.10 -0.55
CA GLY A 238 -4.73 14.92 -1.94
C GLY A 238 -6.22 14.58 -2.07
N PRO A 239 -6.73 14.51 -3.31
CA PRO A 239 -8.09 14.07 -3.54
C PRO A 239 -8.20 12.54 -3.46
N LEU A 240 -9.37 12.07 -3.08
CA LEU A 240 -9.78 10.68 -3.30
C LEU A 240 -9.94 10.43 -4.80
N VAL A 241 -9.60 9.21 -5.22
CA VAL A 241 -9.88 8.74 -6.56
C VAL A 241 -11.12 7.84 -6.53
N ILE A 242 -12.03 8.07 -7.46
CA ILE A 242 -13.25 7.28 -7.64
C ILE A 242 -13.18 6.64 -9.01
N GLU A 243 -13.34 5.33 -9.08
CA GLU A 243 -13.35 4.57 -10.33
C GLU A 243 -14.62 3.72 -10.41
N VAL A 244 -15.19 3.68 -11.60
CA VAL A 244 -16.24 2.73 -11.97
C VAL A 244 -15.57 1.65 -12.81
N LEU A 245 -15.67 0.41 -12.34
CA LEU A 245 -15.10 -0.76 -12.98
C LEU A 245 -16.21 -1.66 -13.53
N ASP A 246 -15.97 -2.31 -14.65
CA ASP A 246 -16.87 -3.33 -15.19
C ASP A 246 -16.75 -4.67 -14.43
N ARG A 247 -17.49 -5.68 -14.88
CA ARG A 247 -17.48 -7.05 -14.31
C ARG A 247 -16.12 -7.76 -14.36
N ASN A 248 -15.19 -7.27 -15.17
CA ASN A 248 -13.85 -7.82 -15.34
C ASN A 248 -12.80 -7.01 -14.55
N GLY A 249 -13.23 -5.92 -13.89
CA GLY A 249 -12.33 -4.98 -13.22
C GLY A 249 -11.71 -3.96 -14.17
N GLU A 250 -12.23 -3.81 -15.40
CA GLU A 250 -11.75 -2.81 -16.35
C GLU A 250 -12.37 -1.44 -16.07
N LEU A 251 -11.56 -0.37 -16.18
CA LEU A 251 -12.00 0.99 -15.93
C LEU A 251 -12.98 1.48 -17.01
N VAL A 252 -14.18 1.85 -16.58
CA VAL A 252 -15.24 2.40 -17.47
C VAL A 252 -15.65 3.84 -17.12
N GLY A 253 -15.11 4.38 -16.03
CA GLY A 253 -15.33 5.77 -15.60
C GLY A 253 -14.41 6.14 -14.44
N SER A 254 -14.03 7.41 -14.33
CA SER A 254 -13.19 7.89 -13.22
C SER A 254 -13.47 9.35 -12.90
N ALA A 255 -13.31 9.71 -11.63
CA ALA A 255 -13.29 11.08 -11.15
C ALA A 255 -12.35 11.20 -9.94
N THR A 256 -12.05 12.44 -9.55
CA THR A 256 -11.39 12.74 -8.28
C THR A 256 -12.28 13.68 -7.47
N THR A 257 -12.21 13.59 -6.15
CA THR A 257 -12.97 14.47 -5.26
C THR A 257 -12.19 14.77 -3.98
N PRO A 258 -12.18 16.02 -3.50
CA PRO A 258 -11.60 16.33 -2.20
C PRO A 258 -12.46 15.76 -1.07
N LEU A 259 -11.84 15.51 0.07
CA LEU A 259 -12.54 15.28 1.31
C LEU A 259 -12.96 16.64 1.91
N SER A 260 -14.11 16.73 2.57
CA SER A 260 -14.63 17.95 3.19
C SER A 260 -13.92 18.28 4.51
N THR A 261 -12.59 18.26 4.51
CA THR A 261 -11.70 18.65 5.61
C THR A 261 -10.41 19.22 5.02
N ASP A 262 -9.79 20.12 5.75
CA ASP A 262 -8.55 20.80 5.35
C ASP A 262 -7.31 20.10 5.92
N ARG A 263 -7.48 19.03 6.72
CA ARG A 263 -6.38 18.37 7.45
C ARG A 263 -6.39 16.85 7.23
N THR A 264 -5.22 16.32 6.92
CA THR A 264 -4.96 14.87 6.92
C THR A 264 -5.25 14.26 8.29
N GLY A 265 -5.84 13.07 8.30
CA GLY A 265 -6.28 12.37 9.51
C GLY A 265 -7.60 12.83 10.11
N GLU A 266 -8.19 13.94 9.64
CA GLU A 266 -9.53 14.35 10.05
C GLU A 266 -10.61 13.66 9.23
N VAL A 267 -11.73 13.36 9.88
CA VAL A 267 -12.88 12.77 9.21
C VAL A 267 -13.60 13.85 8.41
N GLY A 268 -13.86 13.56 7.14
CA GLY A 268 -14.69 14.39 6.26
C GLY A 268 -15.60 13.54 5.38
N SER A 269 -16.51 14.23 4.69
CA SER A 269 -17.38 13.65 3.66
C SER A 269 -16.80 13.87 2.28
N PHE A 270 -17.21 13.05 1.31
CA PHE A 270 -16.93 13.29 -0.10
C PHE A 270 -18.17 13.03 -0.93
N GLU A 271 -18.29 13.76 -2.04
CA GLU A 271 -19.32 13.56 -3.05
C GLU A 271 -18.74 13.82 -4.45
N ALA A 272 -19.12 13.00 -5.42
CA ALA A 272 -18.77 13.21 -6.82
C ALA A 272 -19.81 12.57 -7.74
N GLN A 273 -19.92 13.11 -8.95
CA GLN A 273 -20.59 12.46 -10.07
C GLN A 273 -19.54 11.87 -11.01
N VAL A 274 -19.69 10.58 -11.34
CA VAL A 274 -18.77 9.87 -12.24
C VAL A 274 -19.55 9.38 -13.45
N SER A 275 -19.16 9.85 -14.62
CA SER A 275 -19.70 9.32 -15.88
C SER A 275 -19.08 7.95 -16.19
N TYR A 276 -19.89 7.00 -16.65
CA TYR A 276 -19.46 5.66 -17.04
C TYR A 276 -20.10 5.22 -18.35
N SER A 277 -19.46 4.29 -19.06
CA SER A 277 -19.99 3.70 -20.28
C SER A 277 -19.74 2.19 -20.31
N VAL A 278 -20.80 1.41 -20.47
CA VAL A 278 -20.72 -0.06 -20.57
C VAL A 278 -21.39 -0.55 -21.85
N PRO A 279 -20.81 -1.57 -22.53
CA PRO A 279 -21.38 -2.08 -23.77
C PRO A 279 -22.69 -2.84 -23.55
N ILE A 280 -22.91 -3.38 -22.36
CA ILE A 280 -24.14 -4.08 -21.94
C ILE A 280 -24.42 -3.78 -20.47
N SER A 281 -25.67 -3.89 -20.05
CA SER A 281 -25.99 -3.79 -18.63
C SER A 281 -25.39 -4.98 -17.87
N GLN A 282 -24.72 -4.71 -16.76
CA GLN A 282 -23.93 -5.70 -16.04
C GLN A 282 -23.69 -5.28 -14.59
N TYR A 283 -23.28 -6.24 -13.75
CA TYR A 283 -22.66 -5.89 -12.48
C TYR A 283 -21.27 -5.29 -12.72
N GLY A 284 -20.88 -4.37 -11.87
CA GLY A 284 -19.58 -3.73 -11.82
C GLY A 284 -19.28 -3.23 -10.42
N HIS A 285 -18.20 -2.48 -10.29
CA HIS A 285 -17.72 -2.00 -9.01
C HIS A 285 -17.55 -0.48 -9.00
N VAL A 286 -17.84 0.14 -7.88
CA VAL A 286 -17.53 1.54 -7.62
C VAL A 286 -16.49 1.56 -6.52
N ALA A 287 -15.29 1.93 -6.89
CA ALA A 287 -14.12 1.94 -6.04
C ALA A 287 -13.79 3.35 -5.61
N VAL A 288 -13.44 3.52 -4.34
CA VAL A 288 -12.90 4.76 -3.79
C VAL A 288 -11.61 4.46 -3.06
N TYR A 289 -10.56 5.19 -3.38
CA TYR A 289 -9.24 4.92 -2.82
C TYR A 289 -8.35 6.15 -2.67
N GLU A 290 -7.39 6.03 -1.77
CA GLU A 290 -6.32 6.99 -1.54
C GLU A 290 -5.03 6.51 -2.22
N ARG A 291 -4.32 7.43 -2.90
CA ARG A 291 -3.03 7.14 -3.51
C ARG A 291 -1.88 7.42 -2.56
N ALA A 292 -0.94 6.49 -2.48
CA ALA A 292 0.36 6.72 -1.85
C ALA A 292 1.25 7.53 -2.82
N LEU A 293 2.02 8.47 -2.26
CA LEU A 293 3.05 9.19 -3.02
C LEU A 293 4.37 8.43 -3.04
N ASP A 294 4.76 7.84 -1.91
CA ASP A 294 6.08 7.22 -1.73
C ASP A 294 6.02 6.00 -0.77
N PRO A 295 6.39 4.79 -1.24
CA PRO A 295 6.42 4.41 -2.65
C PRO A 295 5.01 4.52 -3.27
N PRO A 296 4.88 4.80 -4.59
CA PRO A 296 3.59 4.99 -5.22
C PRO A 296 2.70 3.74 -5.12
N GLY A 297 1.40 3.93 -4.96
CA GLY A 297 0.47 2.81 -4.79
C GLY A 297 -0.88 3.25 -4.23
N ILE A 298 -1.59 2.31 -3.60
CA ILE A 298 -2.88 2.54 -2.94
C ILE A 298 -2.69 2.31 -1.44
N LEU A 299 -3.10 3.26 -0.60
CA LEU A 299 -3.01 3.14 0.87
C LEU A 299 -4.25 2.49 1.47
N HIS A 300 -5.42 2.83 0.91
CA HIS A 300 -6.70 2.29 1.32
C HIS A 300 -7.63 2.24 0.12
N TYR A 301 -8.38 1.16 -0.01
CA TYR A 301 -9.35 0.94 -1.08
C TYR A 301 -10.61 0.33 -0.51
N SER A 302 -11.75 0.91 -0.84
CA SER A 302 -13.05 0.32 -0.59
C SER A 302 -13.85 0.30 -1.90
N SER A 303 -14.59 -0.78 -2.10
CA SER A 303 -15.42 -0.97 -3.28
C SER A 303 -16.80 -1.45 -2.90
N VAL A 304 -17.77 -1.07 -3.72
CA VAL A 304 -19.15 -1.56 -3.65
C VAL A 304 -19.59 -2.07 -5.01
N GLU A 305 -20.20 -3.25 -5.01
CA GLU A 305 -20.83 -3.82 -6.20
C GLU A 305 -22.09 -3.01 -6.57
N VAL A 306 -22.27 -2.73 -7.86
CA VAL A 306 -23.46 -2.08 -8.40
C VAL A 306 -23.91 -2.72 -9.70
N TYR A 307 -25.18 -2.52 -10.06
CA TYR A 307 -25.68 -2.88 -11.39
C TYR A 307 -25.67 -1.65 -12.30
N LEU A 308 -24.77 -1.66 -13.28
CA LEU A 308 -24.59 -0.61 -14.27
C LEU A 308 -25.55 -0.83 -15.44
N GLN A 309 -26.46 0.11 -15.66
CA GLN A 309 -27.30 0.12 -16.85
C GLN A 309 -26.63 0.90 -17.98
N ARG A 310 -26.73 0.36 -19.19
CA ARG A 310 -26.29 1.03 -20.43
C ARG A 310 -27.13 2.27 -20.73
#